data_AF-A0A348UNI0-F1
#
_entry.id   AF-A0A348UNI0-F1
#
_cell.length_a   1.000
_cell.length_b   1.000
_cell.length_c   1.000
_cell.angle_alpha   90.00
_cell.angle_beta   90.00
_cell.angle_gamma   90.00
#
_symmetry.space_group_name_H-M   'P 1'
#
loop_
_entity.id
_entity.type
_entity.pdbx_description
1 polymer ?
#
loop_
_entity_poly.entity_id
_entity_poly.type
_entity_poly.pdbx_seq_one_letter_code
_entity_poly.pdbx_strand_id
1 'polypeptide(L)'
;PHEVVLVLDAGIGQNALSQVREFDAAVGVTGLVLTKLDGTARAGVLFSIARQTPRPVYYVGVGEGIDDLRPFSAAGFVDALLARE
;
A
#
# COMPACT_ATOMS: atom_id res chain seq x y z
N PRO A 1 -14.68 -2.93 15.76
CA PRO A 1 -13.98 -1.66 15.46
C PRO A 1 -14.62 -1.03 14.22
N HIS A 2 -14.60 0.29 14.05
CA HIS A 2 -15.13 0.93 12.84
C HIS A 2 -14.25 0.67 11.61
N GLU A 3 -12.93 0.56 11.81
CA GLU A 3 -11.94 0.21 10.79
C GLU A 3 -10.90 -0.74 11.38
N VAL A 4 -10.38 -1.65 10.56
CA VAL A 4 -9.24 -2.54 10.81
C VAL A 4 -8.22 -2.30 9.70
N VAL A 5 -7.18 -1.52 10.01
CA VAL A 5 -6.20 -1.06 9.03
C VAL A 5 -4.94 -1.91 9.11
N LEU A 6 -4.55 -2.52 7.99
CA LEU A 6 -3.29 -3.26 7.88
C LEU A 6 -2.20 -2.35 7.31
N VAL A 7 -1.10 -2.22 8.05
CA VAL A 7 0.10 -1.50 7.62
C VAL A 7 1.07 -2.47 6.97
N LEU A 8 1.48 -2.17 5.74
CA LEU A 8 2.35 -3.01 4.92
C LEU A 8 3.60 -2.24 4.51
N ASP A 9 4.75 -2.89 4.55
CA ASP A 9 5.99 -2.35 4.02
C ASP A 9 6.07 -2.68 2.50
N ALA A 10 6.23 -1.66 1.66
CA ALA A 10 6.32 -1.86 0.20
C ALA A 10 7.61 -2.58 -0.22
N GLY A 11 8.63 -2.57 0.64
CA GLY A 11 9.89 -3.29 0.49
C GLY A 11 9.77 -4.82 0.62
N ILE A 12 8.61 -5.38 0.97
CA ILE A 12 8.46 -6.84 1.12
C ILE A 12 8.01 -7.53 -0.18
N GLY A 13 7.70 -6.77 -1.25
CA GLY A 13 7.39 -7.33 -2.57
C GLY A 13 6.17 -8.27 -2.57
N GLN A 14 6.25 -9.42 -3.26
CA GLN A 14 5.11 -10.35 -3.40
C GLN A 14 4.62 -10.93 -2.06
N ASN A 15 5.43 -10.90 -1.00
CA ASN A 15 5.04 -11.39 0.33
C ASN A 15 3.98 -10.49 1.00
N ALA A 16 3.81 -9.24 0.56
CA ALA A 16 2.74 -8.38 1.08
C ALA A 16 1.35 -8.95 0.78
N LEU A 17 1.19 -9.66 -0.33
CA LEU A 17 -0.09 -10.26 -0.70
C LEU A 17 -0.51 -11.39 0.24
N SER A 18 0.43 -12.26 0.65
CA SER A 18 0.12 -13.33 1.60
C SER A 18 -0.25 -12.74 2.96
N GLN A 19 0.46 -11.69 3.41
CA GLN A 19 0.10 -10.97 4.63
C GLN A 19 -1.32 -10.40 4.58
N VAL A 20 -1.69 -9.72 3.48
CA VAL A 20 -3.06 -9.19 3.35
C VAL A 20 -4.09 -10.30 3.51
N ARG A 21 -3.89 -11.44 2.83
CA ARG A 21 -4.83 -12.58 2.90
C ARG A 21 -4.91 -13.19 4.30
N GLU A 22 -3.77 -13.41 4.93
CA GLU A 22 -3.70 -14.05 6.26
C GLU A 22 -4.31 -13.14 7.33
N PHE A 23 -3.98 -11.85 7.33
CA PHE A 23 -4.58 -10.90 8.26
C PHE A 23 -6.06 -10.66 7.98
N ASP A 24 -6.47 -10.55 6.71
CA ASP A 24 -7.88 -10.39 6.37
C ASP A 24 -8.71 -11.59 6.86
N ALA A 25 -8.20 -12.82 6.66
CA ALA A 25 -8.85 -14.02 7.16
C ALA A 25 -8.92 -14.08 8.70
N ALA A 26 -7.92 -13.53 9.39
CA ALA A 26 -7.84 -13.57 10.86
C ALA A 26 -8.66 -12.47 11.55
N VAL A 27 -8.66 -11.25 11.01
CA VAL A 27 -9.19 -10.06 11.72
C VAL A 27 -10.15 -9.20 10.89
N GLY A 28 -10.38 -9.53 9.62
CA GLY A 28 -11.28 -8.77 8.73
C GLY A 28 -10.75 -7.36 8.43
N VAL A 29 -9.73 -7.27 7.58
CA VAL A 29 -9.08 -6.01 7.22
C VAL A 29 -10.03 -5.18 6.36
N THR A 30 -10.25 -3.92 6.75
CA THR A 30 -11.13 -2.98 6.03
C THR A 30 -10.36 -2.03 5.13
N GLY A 31 -9.09 -1.76 5.42
CA GLY A 31 -8.26 -0.87 4.61
C GLY A 31 -6.77 -1.07 4.83
N LEU A 32 -5.97 -0.44 3.98
CA LEU A 32 -4.52 -0.63 3.90
C LEU A 32 -3.77 0.70 4.03
N VAL A 33 -2.59 0.63 4.62
CA VAL A 33 -1.56 1.68 4.57
C VAL A 33 -0.27 1.06 4.07
N LEU A 34 0.38 1.69 3.10
CA LEU A 34 1.66 1.22 2.55
C LEU A 34 2.78 2.17 2.95
N THR A 35 3.87 1.67 3.51
CA THR A 35 5.03 2.48 3.90
C THR A 35 6.24 2.19 3.00
N LYS A 36 7.26 3.05 3.06
CA LYS A 36 8.55 2.91 2.35
C LYS A 36 8.43 2.88 0.81
N LEU A 37 7.54 3.68 0.25
CA LEU A 37 7.37 3.81 -1.21
C LEU A 37 8.45 4.66 -1.88
N ASP A 38 9.20 5.44 -1.11
CA ASP A 38 10.30 6.31 -1.54
C ASP A 38 11.55 5.56 -2.02
N GLY A 39 11.83 4.39 -1.44
CA GLY A 39 13.10 3.69 -1.66
C GLY A 39 13.06 2.55 -2.67
N THR A 40 11.91 2.24 -3.29
CA THR A 40 11.80 0.97 -4.05
C THR A 40 10.99 1.08 -5.35
N ALA A 41 11.59 0.59 -6.45
CA ALA A 41 10.96 0.34 -7.75
C ALA A 41 9.90 -0.78 -7.71
N ARG A 42 8.94 -0.69 -6.78
CA ARG A 42 8.06 -1.79 -6.38
C ARG A 42 6.58 -1.43 -6.39
N ALA A 43 6.19 -0.49 -7.24
CA ALA A 43 4.78 -0.21 -7.53
C ALA A 43 3.97 -1.47 -7.89
N GLY A 44 4.64 -2.49 -8.44
CA GLY A 44 4.07 -3.80 -8.74
C GLY A 44 3.30 -4.46 -7.59
N VAL A 45 3.71 -4.26 -6.33
CA VAL A 45 2.99 -4.85 -5.19
C VAL A 45 1.59 -4.25 -5.02
N LEU A 46 1.46 -2.95 -5.25
CA LEU A 46 0.22 -2.20 -5.11
C LEU A 46 -0.79 -2.65 -6.18
N PHE A 47 -0.32 -2.89 -7.41
CA PHE A 47 -1.13 -3.50 -8.46
C PHE A 47 -1.54 -4.95 -8.15
N SER A 48 -0.61 -5.77 -7.63
CA SER A 48 -0.90 -7.15 -7.22
C SER A 48 -1.95 -7.23 -6.13
N ILE A 49 -1.85 -6.37 -5.11
CA ILE A 49 -2.81 -6.25 -4.01
C ILE A 49 -4.15 -5.77 -4.54
N ALA A 50 -4.18 -4.66 -5.29
CA ALA A 50 -5.42 -4.10 -5.83
C ALA A 50 -6.21 -5.11 -6.68
N ARG A 51 -5.51 -5.96 -7.44
CA ARG A 51 -6.12 -6.99 -8.29
C ARG A 51 -6.66 -8.20 -7.52
N GLN A 52 -6.05 -8.57 -6.39
CA GLN A 52 -6.35 -9.82 -5.69
C GLN A 52 -7.12 -9.62 -4.38
N THR A 53 -7.02 -8.44 -3.80
CA THR A 53 -7.65 -8.04 -2.53
C THR A 53 -8.11 -6.59 -2.67
N PRO A 54 -9.34 -6.34 -3.12
CA PRO A 54 -9.85 -5.00 -3.38
C PRO A 54 -10.20 -4.29 -2.06
N ARG A 55 -9.18 -3.99 -1.25
CA ARG A 55 -9.29 -3.16 -0.05
C ARG A 55 -8.81 -1.74 -0.39
N PRO A 56 -9.48 -0.69 0.12
CA PRO A 56 -9.02 0.67 -0.08
C PRO A 56 -7.62 0.87 0.53
N VAL A 57 -6.72 1.49 -0.22
CA VAL A 57 -5.47 2.03 0.32
C VAL A 57 -5.78 3.46 0.76
N TYR A 58 -5.63 3.74 2.05
CA TYR A 58 -5.94 5.06 2.61
C TYR A 58 -4.73 6.00 2.57
N TYR A 59 -3.55 5.49 2.96
CA TYR A 59 -2.34 6.29 3.08
C TYR A 59 -1.12 5.57 2.50
N VAL A 60 -0.16 6.39 2.10
CA VAL A 60 1.16 5.97 1.65
C VAL A 60 2.26 6.74 2.37
N GLY A 61 3.29 6.04 2.85
CA GLY A 61 4.51 6.62 3.40
C GLY A 61 5.58 6.73 2.31
N VAL A 62 5.98 7.97 2.00
CA VAL A 62 6.96 8.31 0.95
C VAL A 62 8.22 8.96 1.53
N GLY A 63 8.58 8.59 2.76
CA GLY A 63 9.73 9.14 3.49
C GLY A 63 9.66 8.77 4.97
N GLU A 64 10.59 9.34 5.75
CA GLU A 64 10.75 9.04 7.18
C GLU A 64 10.04 10.06 8.09
N GLY A 65 9.68 11.24 7.57
CA GLY A 65 9.04 12.30 8.32
C GLY A 65 7.55 12.05 8.60
N ILE A 66 7.00 12.74 9.59
CA ILE A 66 5.57 12.68 9.91
C ILE A 66 4.70 13.17 8.73
N ASP A 67 5.21 14.16 7.99
CA ASP A 67 4.54 14.75 6.83
C ASP A 67 4.67 13.89 5.55
N ASP A 68 5.44 12.80 5.61
CA ASP A 68 5.62 11.88 4.50
C ASP A 68 4.55 10.77 4.46
N LEU A 69 3.66 10.71 5.46
CA LEU A 69 2.44 9.92 5.39
C LEU A 69 1.34 10.72 4.70
N ARG A 70 1.03 10.38 3.45
CA ARG A 70 0.12 11.13 2.59
C ARG A 70 -1.11 10.30 2.23
N PRO A 71 -2.29 10.91 2.04
CA PRO A 71 -3.45 10.22 1.47
C PRO A 71 -3.09 9.58 0.13
N PHE A 72 -3.56 8.36 -0.11
CA PHE A 72 -3.29 7.67 -1.38
C PHE A 72 -4.12 8.27 -2.51
N SER A 73 -3.46 8.64 -3.61
CA SER A 73 -4.08 9.05 -4.87
C SER A 73 -3.67 8.06 -5.95
N ALA A 74 -4.63 7.27 -6.45
CA ALA A 74 -4.36 6.31 -7.52
C ALA A 74 -3.88 7.02 -8.81
N ALA A 75 -4.48 8.17 -9.15
CA ALA A 75 -4.06 8.98 -10.29
C ALA A 75 -2.63 9.51 -10.07
N GLY A 76 -2.36 10.16 -8.94
CA GLY A 76 -1.03 10.70 -8.64
C GLY A 76 0.06 9.61 -8.57
N PHE A 77 -0.31 8.40 -8.09
CA PHE A 77 0.59 7.26 -8.07
C PHE A 77 0.92 6.75 -9.49
N VAL A 78 -0.08 6.63 -10.36
CA VAL A 78 0.14 6.24 -11.78
C VAL A 78 0.92 7.31 -12.53
N ASP A 79 0.61 8.59 -12.33
CA ASP A 79 1.31 9.70 -12.94
C ASP A 79 2.80 9.70 -12.54
N ALA A 80 3.10 9.54 -11.25
CA ALA A 80 4.48 9.45 -10.77
C ALA A 80 5.21 8.21 -11.29
N LEU A 81 4.51 7.08 -11.46
CA LEU A 81 5.10 5.84 -11.98
C LEU A 81 5.43 5.91 -13.47
N LEU A 82 4.63 6.61 -14.26
CA LEU A 82 4.75 6.72 -15.71
C LEU A 82 5.47 7.99 -16.17
N ALA A 83 5.68 8.96 -15.28
CA ALA A 83 6.50 10.12 -15.54
C ALA A 83 7.89 9.67 -15.98
N ARG A 84 8.27 10.02 -17.21
CA ARG A 84 9.64 9.87 -17.70
C ARG A 84 10.46 11.05 -17.15
N GLU A 85 11.69 10.78 -16.71
CA GLU A 85 12.73 11.82 -16.68
C GLU A 85 13.01 12.34 -18.10
#